data_AF-A0A7C2R490-F1
#
_entry.id   AF-A0A7C2R490-F1
#
_cell.length_a   1.000
_cell.length_b   1.000
_cell.length_c   1.000
_cell.angle_alpha   90.00
_cell.angle_beta   90.00
_cell.angle_gamma   90.00
#
_symmetry.space_group_name_H-M   'P 1'
#
loop_
_entity.id
_entity.type
_entity.pdbx_description
1 polymer ?
#
loop_
_entity_poly.entity_id
_entity_poly.type
_entity_poly.pdbx_seq_one_letter_code
_entity_poly.pdbx_strand_id
1 'polypeptide(L)'
;MISQKEVNVKDNAKVFLTLTVPGDEVQKEYDALLKDYCDKAVIKGFRKGKVPAEVLLRKFGDEIRDETAFTIIRKSLEEAFDQIEEKPLAYAQPELTEKKEIETGKDFTFTVSYDTYPKVELGPYTGVKAEKTVVEISDEDMKRELAALQEKNSIVKEKKEGPVERGNIVTVDYSEIDPDGNPYPPVFTRDLSLRPGKTPACISLTRISWGWRRERRRPSPKPMPRSTTSPSWPERRSPSR
;
A
#
# COMPACT_ATOMS: atom_id res chain seq x y z
N MET A 1 -5.44 -1.76 36.37
CA MET A 1 -4.04 -1.81 36.80
C MET A 1 -3.33 -0.45 36.81
N ILE A 2 -4.05 0.67 37.03
CA ILE A 2 -3.49 2.02 36.81
C ILE A 2 -3.77 2.87 38.05
N SER A 3 -2.72 3.39 38.67
CA SER A 3 -2.83 4.26 39.87
C SER A 3 -2.81 5.74 39.52
N GLN A 4 -1.99 6.14 38.55
CA GLN A 4 -1.93 7.52 38.07
C GLN A 4 -1.75 7.53 36.55
N LYS A 5 -2.45 8.46 35.90
CA LYS A 5 -2.45 8.65 34.45
C LYS A 5 -2.28 10.13 34.16
N GLU A 6 -1.23 10.46 33.41
CA GLU A 6 -0.99 11.83 32.96
C GLU A 6 -0.92 11.83 31.44
N VAL A 7 -1.81 12.62 30.81
CA VAL A 7 -1.89 12.76 29.36
C VAL A 7 -1.38 14.14 28.99
N ASN A 8 -0.24 14.19 28.32
CA ASN A 8 0.38 15.42 27.84
C ASN A 8 0.30 15.48 26.32
N VAL A 9 -0.55 16.36 25.80
CA VAL A 9 -0.68 16.60 24.35
C VAL A 9 0.34 17.67 23.94
N LYS A 10 1.24 17.36 23.00
CA LYS A 10 2.17 18.33 22.39
C LYS A 10 1.71 18.73 20.98
N ASP A 11 2.31 19.81 20.46
CA ASP A 11 2.08 20.31 19.11
C ASP A 11 2.29 19.20 18.04
N ASN A 12 1.42 19.16 17.04
CA ASN A 12 1.32 18.13 15.97
C ASN A 12 0.60 16.82 16.31
N ALA A 13 -0.41 16.86 17.20
CA ALA A 13 -1.23 15.69 17.54
C ALA A 13 -0.42 14.49 18.11
N LYS A 14 0.72 14.80 18.73
CA LYS A 14 1.53 13.86 19.50
C LYS A 14 1.08 13.84 20.94
N VAL A 15 0.68 12.67 21.43
CA VAL A 15 0.24 12.46 22.80
C VAL A 15 1.30 11.67 23.56
N PHE A 16 1.71 12.19 24.70
CA PHE A 16 2.53 11.48 25.67
C PHE A 16 1.62 10.97 26.79
N LEU A 17 1.55 9.67 26.92
CA LEU A 17 0.79 8.99 27.97
C LEU A 17 1.77 8.44 29.01
N THR A 18 1.76 9.05 30.19
CA THR A 18 2.50 8.57 31.35
C THR A 18 1.56 7.73 32.20
N LEU A 19 1.91 6.46 32.39
CA LEU A 19 1.16 5.53 33.23
C LEU A 19 2.00 5.12 34.43
N THR A 20 1.40 5.14 35.61
CA THR A 20 1.97 4.64 36.86
C THR A 20 1.18 3.42 37.33
N VAL A 21 1.87 2.28 37.40
CA VAL A 21 1.34 1.00 37.89
C VAL A 21 1.87 0.77 39.32
N PRO A 22 1.00 0.42 40.28
CA PRO A 22 1.41 0.22 41.67
C PRO A 22 2.29 -1.01 41.83
N GLY A 23 3.28 -0.94 42.74
CA GLY A 23 4.23 -2.04 43.00
C GLY A 23 3.58 -3.38 43.39
N ASP A 24 2.40 -3.37 44.01
CA ASP A 24 1.65 -4.59 44.39
C ASP A 24 1.20 -5.40 43.17
N GLU A 25 0.80 -4.74 42.09
CA GLU A 25 0.41 -5.42 40.85
C GLU A 25 1.64 -5.93 40.10
N VAL A 26 2.74 -5.18 40.16
CA VAL A 26 4.04 -5.60 39.60
C VAL A 26 4.52 -6.89 40.27
N GLN A 27 4.43 -6.99 41.59
CA GLN A 27 4.81 -8.21 42.32
C GLN A 27 3.93 -9.41 41.95
N LYS A 28 2.62 -9.21 41.80
CA LYS A 28 1.70 -10.30 41.41
C LYS A 28 2.02 -10.87 40.03
N GLU A 29 2.27 -10.01 39.05
CA GLU A 29 2.65 -10.44 37.70
C GLU A 29 4.04 -11.09 37.68
N TYR A 30 4.98 -10.56 38.47
CA TYR A 30 6.31 -11.15 38.63
C TYR A 30 6.24 -12.56 39.22
N ASP A 31 5.44 -12.78 40.28
CA ASP A 31 5.25 -14.09 40.90
C ASP A 31 4.53 -15.09 39.97
N ALA A 32 3.61 -14.60 39.13
CA ALA A 32 2.93 -15.41 38.12
C ALA A 32 3.91 -15.87 37.03
N LEU A 33 4.71 -14.96 36.48
CA LEU A 33 5.74 -15.29 35.50
C LEU A 33 6.80 -16.21 36.08
N LEU A 34 7.23 -16.00 37.33
CA LEU A 34 8.19 -16.87 38.00
C LEU A 34 7.68 -18.32 38.10
N LYS A 35 6.38 -18.54 38.33
CA LYS A 35 5.76 -19.87 38.33
C LYS A 35 5.75 -20.49 36.93
N ASP A 36 5.36 -19.74 35.91
CA ASP A 36 5.37 -20.19 34.52
C ASP A 36 6.78 -20.59 34.04
N TYR A 37 7.79 -19.81 34.45
CA TYR A 37 9.19 -20.11 34.19
C TYR A 37 9.65 -21.35 34.96
N CYS A 38 9.24 -21.52 36.23
CA CYS A 38 9.52 -22.74 36.98
C CYS A 38 9.05 -23.99 36.24
N ASP A 39 7.85 -23.95 35.65
CA ASP A 39 7.25 -25.09 34.93
C ASP A 39 7.93 -25.37 33.59
N LYS A 40 8.40 -24.33 32.88
CA LYS A 40 9.01 -24.44 31.55
C LYS A 40 10.52 -24.70 31.60
N ALA A 41 11.21 -24.27 32.66
CA ALA A 41 12.67 -24.28 32.72
C ALA A 41 13.27 -25.69 32.68
N VAL A 42 14.29 -25.84 31.83
CA VAL A 42 15.13 -27.03 31.73
C VAL A 42 16.54 -26.65 32.17
N ILE A 43 16.90 -26.99 33.41
CA ILE A 43 18.24 -26.75 33.96
C ILE A 43 18.93 -28.07 34.20
N LYS A 44 20.17 -28.20 33.72
CA LYS A 44 21.01 -29.40 33.93
C LYS A 44 21.11 -29.71 35.42
N GLY A 45 20.67 -30.90 35.82
CA GLY A 45 20.66 -31.37 37.21
C GLY A 45 19.28 -31.39 37.88
N PHE A 46 18.30 -30.67 37.34
CA PHE A 46 16.93 -30.65 37.88
C PHE A 46 15.94 -31.30 36.90
N ARG A 47 14.97 -32.02 37.44
CA ARG A 47 13.85 -32.52 36.65
C ARG A 47 13.03 -31.31 36.16
N LYS A 48 12.65 -31.33 34.88
CA LYS A 48 11.79 -30.29 34.27
C LYS A 48 10.62 -29.95 35.19
N GLY A 49 10.40 -28.66 35.46
CA GLY A 49 9.30 -28.18 36.30
C GLY A 49 9.55 -28.20 37.82
N LYS A 50 10.70 -28.73 38.29
CA LYS A 50 11.02 -28.85 39.74
C LYS A 50 12.34 -28.17 40.08
N VAL A 51 12.57 -27.02 39.47
CA VAL A 51 13.74 -26.18 39.74
C VAL A 51 13.41 -25.26 40.93
N PRO A 52 14.27 -25.16 41.96
CA PRO A 52 14.10 -24.19 43.03
C PRO A 52 14.15 -22.74 42.51
N ALA A 53 13.28 -21.88 43.03
CA ALA A 53 13.15 -20.49 42.60
C ALA A 53 14.47 -19.70 42.69
N GLU A 54 15.31 -19.95 43.70
CA GLU A 54 16.61 -19.29 43.87
C GLU A 54 17.58 -19.55 42.71
N VAL A 55 17.57 -20.77 42.16
CA VAL A 55 18.45 -21.14 41.03
C VAL A 55 17.98 -20.50 39.74
N LEU A 56 16.65 -20.34 39.59
CA LEU A 56 16.03 -19.64 38.48
C LEU A 56 16.31 -18.14 38.52
N LEU A 57 16.12 -17.50 39.68
CA LEU A 57 16.41 -16.08 39.88
C LEU A 57 17.88 -15.74 39.55
N ARG A 58 18.83 -16.61 39.89
CA ARG A 58 20.24 -16.40 39.56
C ARG A 58 20.57 -16.49 38.07
N LYS A 59 19.78 -17.22 37.28
CA LYS A 59 20.05 -17.46 35.85
C LYS A 59 19.18 -16.64 34.91
N PHE A 60 17.93 -16.42 35.29
CA PHE A 60 16.87 -15.82 34.48
C PHE A 60 16.23 -14.61 35.16
N GLY A 61 16.79 -14.12 36.28
CA GLY A 61 16.20 -13.02 37.05
C GLY A 61 16.00 -11.75 36.23
N ASP A 62 16.97 -11.39 35.38
CA ASP A 62 16.88 -10.20 34.54
C ASP A 62 15.91 -10.40 33.36
N GLU A 63 15.91 -11.57 32.74
CA GLU A 63 14.98 -11.92 31.67
C GLU A 63 13.52 -11.91 32.15
N ILE A 64 13.26 -12.47 33.34
CA ILE A 64 11.92 -12.46 33.96
C ILE A 64 11.50 -11.01 34.27
N ARG A 65 12.40 -10.15 34.76
CA ARG A 65 12.09 -8.74 35.03
C ARG A 65 11.72 -7.99 33.76
N ASP A 66 12.47 -8.20 32.67
CA ASP A 66 12.18 -7.55 31.40
C ASP A 66 10.86 -8.03 30.79
N GLU A 67 10.60 -9.35 30.80
CA GLU A 67 9.33 -9.88 30.30
C GLU A 67 8.14 -9.43 31.16
N THR A 68 8.32 -9.33 32.48
CA THR A 68 7.32 -8.74 33.38
C THR A 68 7.05 -7.29 32.98
N ALA A 69 8.09 -6.50 32.68
CA ALA A 69 7.92 -5.13 32.22
C ALA A 69 7.13 -5.04 30.93
N PHE A 70 7.48 -5.84 29.92
CA PHE A 70 6.77 -5.86 28.64
C PHE A 70 5.30 -6.27 28.80
N THR A 71 5.04 -7.27 29.64
CA THR A 71 3.68 -7.77 29.91
C THR A 71 2.83 -6.70 30.59
N ILE A 72 3.37 -6.04 31.61
CA ILE A 72 2.69 -4.96 32.33
C ILE A 72 2.42 -3.78 31.40
N ILE A 73 3.42 -3.33 30.63
CA ILE A 73 3.26 -2.25 29.65
C ILE A 73 2.13 -2.58 28.67
N ARG A 74 2.12 -3.79 28.13
CA ARG A 74 1.09 -4.21 27.16
C ARG A 74 -0.32 -4.20 27.76
N LYS A 75 -0.50 -4.83 28.94
CA LYS A 75 -1.80 -4.88 29.63
C LYS A 75 -2.29 -3.49 30.01
N SER A 76 -1.43 -2.66 30.59
CA SER A 76 -1.78 -1.30 31.01
C SER A 76 -2.05 -0.36 29.83
N LEU A 77 -1.38 -0.54 28.69
CA LEU A 77 -1.70 0.20 27.46
C LEU A 77 -3.06 -0.22 26.87
N GLU A 78 -3.37 -1.51 26.86
CA GLU A 78 -4.67 -2.02 26.40
C GLU A 78 -5.81 -1.44 27.26
N GLU A 79 -5.68 -1.52 28.59
CA GLU A 79 -6.62 -0.89 29.52
C GLU A 79 -6.71 0.63 29.34
N ALA A 80 -5.57 1.31 29.12
CA ALA A 80 -5.55 2.75 28.94
C ALA A 80 -6.25 3.16 27.64
N PHE A 81 -6.05 2.44 26.53
CA PHE A 81 -6.70 2.73 25.26
C PHE A 81 -8.22 2.45 25.28
N ASP A 82 -8.67 1.44 26.01
CA ASP A 82 -10.11 1.18 26.17
C ASP A 82 -10.83 2.31 26.92
N GLN A 83 -10.12 3.02 27.81
CA GLN A 83 -10.65 4.15 28.57
C GLN A 83 -10.48 5.50 27.87
N ILE A 84 -9.74 5.57 26.76
CA ILE A 84 -9.43 6.83 26.05
C ILE A 84 -10.32 6.95 24.81
N GLU A 85 -10.97 8.11 24.65
CA GLU A 85 -11.73 8.43 23.43
C GLU A 85 -10.80 8.71 22.23
N GLU A 86 -9.62 9.27 22.49
CA GLU A 86 -8.57 9.59 21.51
C GLU A 86 -7.75 8.34 21.13
N LYS A 87 -8.31 7.54 20.22
CA LYS A 87 -7.68 6.32 19.72
C LYS A 87 -6.40 6.61 18.92
N PRO A 88 -5.35 5.79 19.09
CA PRO A 88 -4.14 5.90 18.28
C PRO A 88 -4.43 5.63 16.80
N LEU A 89 -3.64 6.23 15.91
CA LEU A 89 -3.71 5.96 14.47
C LEU A 89 -3.34 4.50 14.16
N ALA A 90 -4.14 3.81 13.34
CA ALA A 90 -3.94 2.38 13.02
C ALA A 90 -2.59 2.06 12.34
N TYR A 91 -1.94 3.05 11.76
CA TYR A 91 -0.63 2.92 11.10
C TYR A 91 0.55 3.36 11.97
N ALA A 92 0.29 4.00 13.11
CA ALA A 92 1.33 4.44 14.04
C ALA A 92 1.47 3.42 15.16
N GLN A 93 2.65 2.81 15.29
CA GLN A 93 2.96 1.98 16.44
C GLN A 93 3.34 2.90 17.62
N PRO A 94 2.76 2.70 18.82
CA PRO A 94 3.14 3.47 19.99
C PRO A 94 4.61 3.22 20.33
N GLU A 95 5.38 4.29 20.51
CA GLU A 95 6.80 4.21 20.86
C GLU A 95 6.99 4.40 22.37
N LEU A 96 7.76 3.50 22.99
CA LEU A 96 8.15 3.62 24.38
C LEU A 96 9.27 4.66 24.49
N THR A 97 8.97 5.83 25.05
CA THR A 97 9.93 6.94 25.15
C THR A 97 10.80 6.81 26.41
N GLU A 98 10.19 6.42 27.54
CA GLU A 98 10.91 6.26 28.81
C GLU A 98 10.43 5.01 29.55
N LYS A 99 11.38 4.15 29.94
CA LYS A 99 11.17 2.99 30.81
C LYS A 99 12.05 3.20 32.05
N LYS A 100 11.45 3.37 33.23
CA LYS A 100 12.20 3.19 34.48
C LYS A 100 12.50 1.71 34.66
N GLU A 101 13.63 1.37 35.30
CA GLU A 101 13.92 -0.03 35.62
C GLU A 101 12.84 -0.58 36.57
N ILE A 102 12.42 -1.83 36.32
CA ILE A 102 11.52 -2.52 37.26
C ILE A 102 12.34 -2.90 38.48
N GLU A 103 12.03 -2.25 39.59
CA GLU A 103 12.44 -2.68 40.91
C GLU A 103 11.27 -3.40 41.59
N THR A 104 11.52 -4.62 42.08
CA THR A 104 10.52 -5.42 42.78
C THR A 104 9.94 -4.67 43.98
N GLY A 105 8.63 -4.39 43.95
CA GLY A 105 7.91 -3.70 45.03
C GLY A 105 7.91 -2.18 44.96
N LYS A 106 8.46 -1.56 43.91
CA LYS A 106 8.31 -0.12 43.65
C LYS A 106 7.31 0.14 42.54
N ASP A 107 6.76 1.34 42.56
CA ASP A 107 5.85 1.80 41.51
C ASP A 107 6.57 1.88 40.16
N PHE A 108 5.95 1.31 39.15
CA PHE A 108 6.49 1.31 37.79
C PHE A 108 5.84 2.42 36.99
N THR A 109 6.65 3.40 36.57
CA THR A 109 6.21 4.51 35.71
C THR A 109 6.87 4.40 34.34
N PHE A 110 6.07 4.50 33.29
CA PHE A 110 6.56 4.51 31.92
C PHE A 110 5.78 5.52 31.06
N THR A 111 6.45 6.02 30.02
CA THR A 111 5.92 7.04 29.12
C THR A 111 5.87 6.52 27.70
N VAL A 112 4.70 6.59 27.08
CA VAL A 112 4.46 6.17 25.69
C VAL A 112 4.07 7.37 24.85
N SER A 113 4.70 7.52 23.69
CA SER A 113 4.30 8.51 22.68
C SER A 113 3.48 7.83 21.59
N TYR A 114 2.36 8.45 21.21
CA TYR A 114 1.56 8.01 20.07
C TYR A 114 0.91 9.19 19.36
N ASP A 115 0.60 9.00 18.07
CA ASP A 115 -0.07 9.99 17.24
C ASP A 115 -1.59 9.75 17.27
N THR A 116 -2.36 10.83 17.47
CA THR A 116 -3.83 10.83 17.47
C THR A 116 -4.40 11.63 16.30
N TYR A 117 -5.69 11.46 16.03
CA TYR A 117 -6.38 12.32 15.08
C TYR A 117 -6.45 13.76 15.61
N PRO A 118 -6.02 14.76 14.84
CA PRO A 118 -6.20 16.14 15.24
C PRO A 118 -7.70 16.46 15.33
N LYS A 119 -8.09 17.22 16.35
CA LYS A 119 -9.44 17.79 16.43
C LYS A 119 -9.57 18.86 15.34
N VAL A 120 -10.26 18.51 14.26
CA VAL A 120 -10.56 19.45 13.18
C VAL A 120 -11.84 20.20 13.55
N GLU A 121 -11.71 21.46 13.94
CA GLU A 121 -12.85 22.35 14.07
C GLU A 121 -13.24 22.84 12.68
N LEU A 122 -14.35 22.32 12.15
CA LEU A 122 -14.88 22.80 10.88
C LEU A 122 -15.40 24.22 11.06
N GLY A 123 -14.89 25.15 10.24
CA GLY A 123 -15.44 26.48 10.14
C GLY A 123 -16.88 26.50 9.60
N PRO A 124 -17.52 27.68 9.54
CA PRO A 124 -18.87 27.81 8.99
C PRO A 124 -18.92 27.34 7.53
N TYR A 125 -19.61 26.23 7.28
CA TYR A 125 -19.74 25.59 5.96
C TYR A 125 -20.89 26.18 5.12
N THR A 126 -21.85 26.85 5.77
CA THR A 126 -22.96 27.54 5.11
C THR A 126 -22.46 28.80 4.41
N GLY A 127 -22.28 28.71 3.09
CA GLY A 127 -21.79 29.81 2.24
C GLY A 127 -20.90 29.36 1.09
N VAL A 128 -20.43 28.11 1.11
CA VAL A 128 -19.65 27.53 0.00
C VAL A 128 -20.57 27.35 -1.21
N LYS A 129 -20.33 28.14 -2.26
CA LYS A 129 -21.03 28.01 -3.54
C LYS A 129 -20.40 26.85 -4.32
N ALA A 130 -21.16 25.79 -4.53
CA ALA A 130 -20.81 24.72 -5.46
C ALA A 130 -21.62 24.90 -6.74
N GLU A 131 -20.93 24.97 -7.88
CA GLU A 131 -21.60 24.98 -9.18
C GLU A 131 -22.10 23.57 -9.49
N LYS A 132 -23.43 23.41 -9.52
CA LYS A 132 -24.05 22.16 -9.96
C LYS A 132 -24.18 22.21 -11.48
N THR A 133 -23.28 21.54 -12.18
CA THR A 133 -23.45 21.29 -13.62
C THR A 133 -24.64 20.34 -13.81
N VAL A 134 -25.75 20.87 -14.33
CA VAL A 134 -26.86 20.04 -14.79
C VAL A 134 -26.54 19.65 -16.22
N VAL A 135 -26.33 18.35 -16.43
CA VAL A 135 -26.12 17.78 -17.76
C VAL A 135 -27.43 17.15 -18.20
N GLU A 136 -27.96 17.61 -19.32
CA GLU A 136 -29.09 16.96 -19.98
C GLU A 136 -28.56 15.94 -20.99
N ILE A 137 -29.05 14.71 -20.90
CA ILE A 137 -28.69 13.65 -21.84
C ILE A 137 -29.55 13.83 -23.09
N SER A 138 -28.91 14.13 -24.21
CA SER A 138 -29.60 14.28 -25.49
C SER A 138 -29.95 12.92 -26.11
N ASP A 139 -30.97 12.90 -26.98
CA ASP A 139 -31.28 11.73 -27.80
C ASP A 139 -30.11 11.34 -28.72
N GLU A 140 -29.25 12.30 -29.08
CA GLU A 140 -28.05 12.07 -29.87
C GLU A 140 -27.00 11.29 -29.09
N ASP A 141 -26.80 11.61 -27.81
CA ASP A 141 -25.91 10.85 -26.92
C ASP A 141 -26.42 9.42 -26.73
N MET A 142 -27.74 9.25 -26.53
CA MET A 142 -28.33 7.90 -26.44
C MET A 142 -28.12 7.09 -27.72
N LYS A 143 -28.35 7.69 -28.90
CA LYS A 143 -28.10 7.03 -30.18
C LYS A 143 -26.63 6.70 -30.38
N ARG A 144 -25.71 7.58 -29.96
CA ARG A 144 -24.26 7.35 -30.02
C ARG A 144 -23.85 6.15 -29.17
N GLU A 145 -24.33 6.07 -27.93
CA GLU A 145 -24.03 4.94 -27.03
C GLU A 145 -24.64 3.63 -27.54
N LEU A 146 -25.89 3.67 -28.03
CA LEU A 146 -26.53 2.50 -28.64
C LEU A 146 -25.75 2.00 -29.87
N ALA A 147 -25.31 2.91 -30.75
CA ALA A 147 -24.49 2.55 -31.91
C ALA A 147 -23.14 1.96 -31.48
N ALA A 148 -22.50 2.51 -30.43
CA ALA A 148 -21.26 1.99 -29.89
C ALA A 148 -21.43 0.57 -29.30
N LEU A 149 -22.54 0.31 -28.61
CA LEU A 149 -22.88 -1.02 -28.08
C LEU A 149 -23.15 -2.04 -29.19
N GLN A 150 -23.94 -1.67 -30.20
CA GLN A 150 -24.19 -2.51 -31.37
C GLN A 150 -22.89 -2.88 -32.09
N GLU A 151 -21.97 -1.93 -32.23
CA GLU A 151 -20.68 -2.16 -32.87
C GLU A 151 -19.76 -3.08 -32.04
N LYS A 152 -19.77 -2.96 -30.71
CA LYS A 152 -19.03 -3.88 -29.83
C LYS A 152 -19.53 -5.32 -29.93
N ASN A 153 -20.84 -5.49 -30.08
CA ASN A 153 -21.51 -6.81 -30.17
C ASN A 153 -21.63 -7.35 -31.60
N SER A 154 -21.02 -6.67 -32.58
CA SER A 154 -21.08 -7.08 -33.98
C SER A 154 -20.29 -8.36 -34.25
N ILE A 155 -20.82 -9.23 -35.10
CA ILE A 155 -20.13 -10.45 -35.54
C ILE A 155 -19.17 -10.09 -36.67
N VAL A 156 -17.88 -10.35 -36.46
CA VAL A 156 -16.84 -10.12 -37.46
C VAL A 156 -16.85 -11.27 -38.45
N LYS A 157 -17.14 -10.98 -39.73
CA LYS A 157 -17.04 -11.95 -40.83
C LYS A 157 -15.73 -11.75 -41.58
N GLU A 158 -15.06 -12.84 -41.91
CA GLU A 158 -13.83 -12.80 -42.69
C GLU A 158 -14.10 -12.34 -44.13
N LYS A 159 -13.48 -11.23 -44.54
CA LYS A 159 -13.48 -10.78 -45.94
C LYS A 159 -12.34 -11.51 -46.68
N LYS A 160 -12.67 -12.39 -47.63
CA LYS A 160 -11.68 -13.19 -48.38
C LYS A 160 -10.83 -12.34 -49.34
N GLU A 161 -11.40 -11.31 -49.96
CA GLU A 161 -10.69 -10.44 -50.92
C GLU A 161 -11.18 -8.98 -50.87
N GLY A 162 -10.26 -8.03 -51.11
CA GLY A 162 -10.53 -6.59 -51.23
C GLY A 162 -9.57 -5.70 -50.43
N PRO A 163 -9.54 -4.38 -50.70
CA PRO A 163 -8.77 -3.44 -49.91
C PRO A 163 -9.37 -3.28 -48.49
N VAL A 164 -8.52 -2.91 -47.54
CA VAL A 164 -8.93 -2.51 -46.18
C VAL A 164 -9.63 -1.15 -46.23
N GLU A 165 -10.84 -1.09 -45.67
CA GLU A 165 -11.70 0.11 -45.59
C GLU A 165 -12.00 0.49 -44.13
N ARG A 166 -12.59 1.68 -43.92
CA ARG A 166 -13.02 2.14 -42.58
C ARG A 166 -14.04 1.16 -41.99
N GLY A 167 -13.77 0.69 -40.77
CA GLY A 167 -14.65 -0.26 -40.06
C GLY A 167 -14.21 -1.72 -40.14
N ASN A 168 -13.22 -2.06 -40.97
CA ASN A 168 -12.62 -3.41 -40.96
C ASN A 168 -11.75 -3.61 -39.71
N ILE A 169 -11.58 -4.86 -39.31
CA ILE A 169 -10.60 -5.25 -38.30
C ILE A 169 -9.42 -5.88 -39.02
N VAL A 170 -8.21 -5.40 -38.74
CA VAL A 170 -6.97 -5.94 -39.29
C VAL A 170 -6.12 -6.47 -38.16
N THR A 171 -5.76 -7.74 -38.23
CA THR A 171 -4.75 -8.35 -37.36
C THR A 171 -3.39 -8.14 -37.99
N VAL A 172 -2.47 -7.48 -37.29
CA VAL A 172 -1.13 -7.17 -37.80
C VAL A 172 -0.08 -7.62 -36.79
N ASP A 173 0.93 -8.32 -37.29
CA ASP A 173 2.17 -8.55 -36.57
C ASP A 173 3.17 -7.45 -36.93
N TYR A 174 3.72 -6.77 -35.92
CA TYR A 174 4.75 -5.75 -36.14
C TYR A 174 5.93 -5.94 -35.20
N SER A 175 7.10 -5.52 -35.68
CA SER A 175 8.35 -5.49 -34.93
C SER A 175 8.98 -4.11 -35.06
N GLU A 176 9.41 -3.54 -33.94
CA GLU A 176 10.18 -2.30 -33.91
C GLU A 176 11.64 -2.58 -34.26
N ILE A 177 12.19 -1.78 -35.16
CA ILE A 177 13.59 -1.84 -35.60
C ILE A 177 14.31 -0.58 -35.16
N ASP A 178 15.54 -0.73 -34.69
CA ASP A 178 16.46 0.37 -34.41
C ASP A 178 16.92 1.06 -35.72
N PRO A 179 17.48 2.28 -35.67
CA PRO A 179 18.07 2.96 -36.84
C PRO A 179 19.12 2.12 -37.57
N ASP A 180 19.78 1.21 -36.85
CA ASP A 180 20.79 0.28 -37.36
C ASP A 180 20.21 -1.05 -37.89
N GLY A 181 18.88 -1.21 -37.91
CA GLY A 181 18.18 -2.37 -38.47
C GLY A 181 18.04 -3.58 -37.55
N ASN A 182 18.47 -3.47 -36.28
CA ASN A 182 18.33 -4.54 -35.29
C ASN A 182 16.96 -4.49 -34.60
N PRO A 183 16.34 -5.66 -34.28
CA PRO A 183 15.07 -5.70 -33.56
C PRO A 183 15.26 -5.38 -32.06
N TYR A 184 14.40 -4.51 -31.51
CA TYR A 184 14.44 -4.19 -30.08
C TYR A 184 13.73 -5.28 -29.24
N PRO A 185 14.40 -5.91 -28.25
CA PRO A 185 13.75 -6.87 -27.37
C PRO A 185 13.00 -6.15 -26.22
N PRO A 186 11.77 -6.56 -25.83
CA PRO A 186 10.93 -7.65 -26.35
C PRO A 186 9.62 -7.10 -26.92
N VAL A 187 9.59 -6.62 -28.19
CA VAL A 187 8.38 -5.98 -28.74
C VAL A 187 7.86 -6.66 -30.01
N PHE A 188 7.96 -7.99 -30.10
CA PHE A 188 7.22 -8.74 -31.11
C PHE A 188 5.76 -8.87 -30.65
N THR A 189 4.95 -7.86 -30.97
CA THR A 189 3.51 -7.90 -30.68
C THR A 189 2.85 -8.72 -31.78
N ARG A 190 2.38 -9.92 -31.41
CA ARG A 190 1.56 -10.78 -32.27
C ARG A 190 0.10 -10.42 -32.12
N ASP A 191 -0.63 -10.58 -33.20
CA ASP A 191 -2.09 -10.52 -33.21
C ASP A 191 -2.68 -9.17 -32.75
N LEU A 192 -2.03 -8.05 -33.10
CA LEU A 192 -2.60 -6.74 -32.80
C LEU A 192 -3.82 -6.49 -33.70
N SER A 193 -5.01 -6.57 -33.13
CA SER A 193 -6.26 -6.22 -33.82
C SER A 193 -6.45 -4.70 -33.84
N LEU A 194 -6.36 -4.09 -35.01
CA LEU A 194 -6.58 -2.66 -35.22
C LEU A 194 -7.87 -2.42 -36.01
N ARG A 195 -8.62 -1.40 -35.60
CA ARG A 195 -9.69 -0.81 -36.42
C ARG A 195 -9.19 0.49 -37.06
N PRO A 196 -9.02 0.54 -38.40
CA PRO A 196 -8.66 1.75 -39.11
C PRO A 196 -9.67 2.87 -38.87
N GLY A 197 -9.21 3.97 -38.25
CA GLY A 197 -9.99 5.20 -38.03
C GLY A 197 -10.49 5.44 -36.60
N LYS A 198 -10.43 4.44 -35.69
CA LYS A 198 -10.90 4.57 -34.30
C LYS A 198 -9.85 4.35 -33.22
N THR A 199 -8.78 3.61 -33.52
CA THR A 199 -7.79 3.22 -32.50
C THR A 199 -6.73 4.32 -32.35
N PRO A 200 -6.59 4.98 -31.17
CA PRO A 200 -5.63 6.07 -30.98
C PRO A 200 -4.18 5.59 -30.81
N ALA A 201 -3.96 4.29 -30.55
CA ALA A 201 -2.67 3.72 -30.17
C ALA A 201 -1.54 3.94 -31.20
N CYS A 202 -1.87 4.18 -32.48
CA CYS A 202 -0.89 4.64 -33.45
C CYS A 202 -1.59 5.28 -34.65
N ILE A 203 -1.75 6.60 -34.61
CA ILE A 203 -2.32 7.40 -35.70
C ILE A 203 -1.54 7.18 -37.02
N SER A 204 -0.25 6.81 -36.92
CA SER A 204 0.62 6.46 -38.06
C SER A 204 0.23 5.12 -38.70
N LEU A 205 0.17 3.99 -37.97
CA LEU A 205 -0.23 2.68 -38.53
C LEU A 205 -1.64 2.68 -39.11
N THR A 206 -2.54 3.42 -38.46
CA THR A 206 -3.95 3.53 -38.86
C THR A 206 -4.12 4.24 -40.20
N ARG A 207 -3.23 5.17 -40.56
CA ARG A 207 -3.24 5.90 -41.84
C ARG A 207 -2.49 5.15 -42.94
N ILE A 208 -1.49 4.35 -42.57
CA ILE A 208 -0.63 3.61 -43.48
C ILE A 208 -1.33 2.33 -43.99
N SER A 209 -2.14 1.67 -43.16
CA SER A 209 -2.88 0.43 -43.48
C SER A 209 -4.01 0.61 -44.51
N TRP A 210 -4.35 1.84 -44.88
CA TRP A 210 -5.33 2.12 -45.92
C TRP A 210 -4.89 1.59 -47.29
N GLY A 211 -5.75 0.81 -47.93
CA GLY A 211 -5.45 0.20 -49.24
C GLY A 211 -4.47 -0.98 -49.18
N TRP A 212 -4.11 -1.47 -47.98
CA TRP A 212 -3.32 -2.70 -47.85
C TRP A 212 -4.13 -3.92 -48.26
N ARG A 213 -3.43 -4.93 -48.77
CA ARG A 213 -3.96 -6.27 -49.05
C ARG A 213 -3.32 -7.26 -48.08
N ARG A 214 -4.04 -8.35 -47.78
CA ARG A 214 -3.59 -9.45 -46.91
C ARG A 214 -2.21 -9.97 -47.34
N GLU A 215 -1.41 -10.42 -46.38
CA GLU A 215 -0.10 -11.09 -46.57
C GLU A 215 1.10 -10.22 -47.04
N ARG A 216 0.99 -8.89 -47.16
CA ARG A 216 2.13 -8.06 -47.61
C ARG A 216 2.91 -7.44 -46.45
N ARG A 217 4.20 -7.78 -46.33
CA ARG A 217 5.16 -7.06 -45.47
C ARG A 217 5.48 -5.70 -46.06
N ARG A 218 5.39 -4.64 -45.26
CA ARG A 218 5.81 -3.29 -45.64
C ARG A 218 6.53 -2.59 -44.48
N PRO A 219 7.71 -1.98 -44.71
CA PRO A 219 8.32 -1.11 -43.72
C PRO A 219 7.49 0.17 -43.58
N SER A 220 7.24 0.61 -42.35
CA SER A 220 6.61 1.92 -42.09
C SER A 220 7.63 3.04 -42.33
N PRO A 221 7.33 4.05 -43.17
CA PRO A 221 8.27 5.14 -43.45
C PRO A 221 8.29 6.23 -42.38
N LYS A 222 7.48 6.14 -41.32
CA LYS A 222 7.38 7.18 -40.29
C LYS A 222 7.90 6.70 -38.93
N PRO A 223 8.76 7.49 -38.25
CA PRO A 223 9.13 7.20 -36.86
C PRO A 223 7.88 7.25 -35.98
N MET A 224 7.77 6.33 -35.02
CA MET A 224 6.69 6.37 -34.05
C MET A 224 6.81 7.63 -33.18
N PRO A 225 5.69 8.33 -32.88
CA PRO A 225 5.71 9.40 -31.89
C PRO A 225 6.12 8.82 -30.53
N ARG A 226 7.02 9.49 -29.79
CA ARG A 226 7.40 9.05 -28.45
C ARG A 226 6.17 9.01 -27.55
N SER A 227 5.84 7.84 -27.01
CA SER A 227 4.83 7.72 -25.96
C SER A 227 5.41 8.30 -24.66
N THR A 228 4.63 9.15 -23.98
CA THR A 228 5.07 9.86 -22.76
C THR A 228 5.13 8.95 -21.52
N THR A 229 4.84 7.66 -21.66
CA THR A 229 4.67 6.72 -20.53
C THR A 229 5.78 5.67 -20.42
N SER A 230 6.77 5.63 -21.33
CA SER A 230 7.88 4.67 -21.23
C SER A 230 9.17 5.35 -20.72
N PRO A 231 9.67 5.02 -19.50
CA PRO A 231 10.81 5.70 -18.86
C PRO A 231 12.21 5.39 -19.42
N SER A 232 12.35 4.73 -20.58
CA SER A 232 13.67 4.35 -21.09
C SER A 232 13.90 4.81 -22.52
N TRP A 233 14.26 6.08 -22.68
CA TRP A 233 14.97 6.57 -23.86
C TRP A 233 16.27 7.24 -23.40
N PRO A 234 17.45 6.58 -23.50
CA PRO A 234 18.70 7.30 -23.36
C PRO A 234 18.90 8.20 -24.58
N GLU A 235 18.99 9.50 -24.30
CA GLU A 235 19.23 10.57 -25.26
C GLU A 235 20.66 10.46 -25.82
N ARG A 236 20.88 9.69 -26.89
CA ARG A 236 22.10 9.85 -27.68
C ARG A 236 21.97 11.12 -28.52
N ARG A 237 22.54 12.21 -28.00
CA ARG A 237 22.93 13.36 -28.83
C ARG A 237 23.83 12.82 -29.95
N SER A 238 23.34 12.91 -31.19
CA SER A 238 24.15 12.70 -32.38
C SER A 238 25.33 13.68 -32.38
N PRO A 239 26.58 13.24 -32.60
CA PRO A 239 27.69 14.15 -32.84
C PRO A 239 27.41 14.88 -34.15
N SER A 240 27.34 16.20 -34.08
CA SER A 240 27.31 17.09 -35.23
C SER A 240 28.45 16.75 -36.20
N ARG A 241 28.12 16.59 -37.47
CA ARG A 241 29.09 16.64 -38.57
C ARG A 241 28.60 17.64 -39.60
#